data_AF-A0A3A4PLH6-F1
#
_entry.id   AF-A0A3A4PLH6-F1
#
_cell.length_a   1.000
_cell.length_b   1.000
_cell.length_c   1.000
_cell.angle_alpha   90.00
_cell.angle_beta   90.00
_cell.angle_gamma   90.00
#
_symmetry.space_group_name_H-M   'P 1'
#
loop_
_entity.id
_entity.type
_entity.pdbx_description
1 polymer ?
#
loop_
_entity_poly.entity_id
_entity_poly.type
_entity_poly.pdbx_seq_one_letter_code
_entity_poly.pdbx_strand_id
1 'polypeptide(L)'
;MNTETNITNIDDKKLVHYISHAQNRIVYMAPGITDQVAHALSVAWMRLGTHAVHVIVDVEPEVCRLGYGTLDGLKTVLDQASKLHAQVCQQPGVRIGLLIADNTTIVYSPTPLLIEAGSTQPEHPNAIQLHSIPNEIAEDMGLEASGKYDRSIGEKSISSEDIEKTESDLKANPPAKFDLARKVRVFTSRFQFVEFEMTGCMISRKKVPIPSNLVGLANDRNLQNQFHAHFDLINRNTIEVKVDKRILTENSLRKKKDDIRNRFLIPLKGYGNVILHANKDQFLEAVDELKKDVEEYQRGIKKDLQKHMDQNAESLVEALLPAVLQRPPDEYKKFFGVDIPKNDIKEFLARDIKDAFGKSEDLVQNMNVKVIFKNLTYESLKDEKFLEIARESMPNVDIFHDEYDAAKAVDQ
;
A
#
# COMPACT_ATOMS: atom_id res chain seq x y z
N MET A 1 -47.02 -15.51 18.87
CA MET A 1 -47.18 -14.72 17.63
C MET A 1 -46.19 -13.57 17.73
N ASN A 2 -45.00 -13.71 17.15
CA ASN A 2 -44.10 -12.57 16.99
C ASN A 2 -44.68 -11.71 15.85
N THR A 3 -45.29 -10.58 16.19
CA THR A 3 -45.54 -9.52 15.23
C THR A 3 -44.19 -9.01 14.77
N GLU A 4 -43.72 -9.46 13.60
CA GLU A 4 -42.56 -8.85 12.95
C GLU A 4 -42.82 -7.35 12.78
N THR A 5 -41.87 -6.54 13.21
CA THR A 5 -41.92 -5.09 13.08
C THR A 5 -41.70 -4.69 11.63
N ASN A 6 -42.33 -3.59 11.19
CA ASN A 6 -42.11 -3.05 9.84
C ASN A 6 -40.66 -2.60 9.60
N ILE A 7 -39.90 -2.31 10.67
CA ILE A 7 -38.45 -2.18 10.62
C ILE A 7 -37.89 -3.57 10.90
N THR A 8 -37.19 -4.15 9.92
CA THR A 8 -36.78 -5.56 9.95
C THR A 8 -35.40 -5.76 9.34
N ASN A 9 -34.88 -6.97 9.47
CA ASN A 9 -33.69 -7.44 8.78
C ASN A 9 -34.10 -8.23 7.53
N ILE A 10 -33.41 -8.01 6.42
CA ILE A 10 -33.57 -8.70 5.14
C ILE A 10 -32.21 -9.23 4.70
N ASP A 11 -32.16 -10.55 4.55
CA ASP A 11 -31.09 -11.32 3.95
C ASP A 11 -31.58 -12.05 2.69
N ASP A 12 -30.68 -12.75 2.01
CA ASP A 12 -31.02 -13.52 0.81
C ASP A 12 -32.12 -14.56 1.07
N LYS A 13 -32.13 -15.20 2.25
CA LYS A 13 -33.16 -16.20 2.61
C LYS A 13 -34.54 -15.56 2.66
N LYS A 14 -34.67 -14.38 3.27
CA LYS A 14 -35.93 -13.63 3.30
C LYS A 14 -36.33 -13.11 1.93
N LEU A 15 -35.39 -12.61 1.13
CA LEU A 15 -35.68 -12.21 -0.26
C LEU A 15 -36.24 -13.38 -1.07
N VAL A 16 -35.59 -14.55 -1.01
CA VAL A 16 -36.05 -15.79 -1.65
C VAL A 16 -37.43 -16.21 -1.14
N HIS A 17 -37.70 -16.05 0.16
CA HIS A 17 -39.01 -16.33 0.74
C HIS A 17 -40.10 -15.46 0.10
N TYR A 18 -39.93 -14.15 0.06
CA TYR A 18 -40.90 -13.23 -0.57
C TYR A 18 -41.09 -13.51 -2.07
N ILE A 19 -39.99 -13.72 -2.81
CA ILE A 19 -40.01 -14.02 -4.24
C ILE A 19 -40.76 -15.33 -4.54
N SER A 20 -40.52 -16.36 -3.72
CA SER A 20 -41.13 -17.68 -3.92
C SER A 20 -42.63 -17.70 -3.62
N HIS A 21 -43.13 -16.82 -2.73
CA HIS A 21 -44.55 -16.78 -2.34
C HIS A 21 -45.38 -15.78 -3.15
N ALA A 22 -44.78 -14.86 -3.91
CA ALA A 22 -45.50 -13.90 -4.74
C ALA A 22 -46.41 -14.58 -5.78
N GLN A 23 -47.64 -14.10 -5.92
CA GLN A 23 -48.69 -14.68 -6.77
C GLN A 23 -49.02 -13.87 -8.02
N ASN A 24 -48.72 -12.57 -8.04
CA ASN A 24 -49.16 -11.66 -9.09
C ASN A 24 -47.99 -10.90 -9.72
N ARG A 25 -47.06 -10.37 -8.91
CA ARG A 25 -45.95 -9.56 -9.43
C ARG A 25 -44.71 -9.57 -8.56
N ILE A 26 -43.57 -9.33 -9.20
CA ILE A 26 -42.28 -9.09 -8.57
C ILE A 26 -41.58 -7.90 -9.25
N VAL A 27 -41.08 -6.96 -8.46
CA VAL A 27 -40.07 -5.99 -8.91
C VAL A 27 -38.87 -6.13 -8.00
N TYR A 28 -37.71 -6.39 -8.59
CA TYR A 28 -36.45 -6.46 -7.89
C TYR A 28 -35.50 -5.40 -8.44
N MET A 29 -35.09 -4.46 -7.60
CA MET A 29 -34.03 -3.51 -7.89
C MET A 29 -32.95 -3.62 -6.81
N ALA A 30 -31.70 -3.84 -7.20
CA ALA A 30 -30.60 -3.90 -6.24
C ALA A 30 -29.25 -3.55 -6.92
N PRO A 31 -28.20 -3.19 -6.15
CA PRO A 31 -26.87 -2.97 -6.71
C PRO A 31 -26.34 -4.20 -7.42
N GLY A 32 -26.56 -5.37 -6.85
CA GLY A 32 -26.19 -6.65 -7.44
C GLY A 32 -27.19 -7.72 -7.11
N ILE A 33 -26.92 -8.92 -7.60
CA ILE A 33 -27.76 -10.08 -7.37
C ILE A 33 -26.90 -11.29 -7.04
N THR A 34 -27.29 -12.04 -6.02
CA THR A 34 -26.62 -13.29 -5.63
C THR A 34 -27.22 -14.49 -6.36
N ASP A 35 -26.51 -15.62 -6.37
CA ASP A 35 -26.96 -16.84 -7.05
C ASP A 35 -28.32 -17.33 -6.55
N GLN A 36 -28.57 -17.22 -5.23
CA GLN A 36 -29.81 -17.69 -4.60
C GLN A 36 -31.01 -16.85 -5.03
N VAL A 37 -30.86 -15.51 -5.01
CA VAL A 37 -31.91 -14.58 -5.43
C VAL A 37 -32.15 -14.70 -6.93
N ALA A 38 -31.08 -14.82 -7.74
CA ALA A 38 -31.16 -15.05 -9.17
C ALA A 38 -31.96 -16.30 -9.55
N HIS A 39 -31.70 -17.40 -8.83
CA HIS A 39 -32.45 -18.64 -9.03
C HIS A 39 -33.93 -18.48 -8.66
N ALA A 40 -34.23 -17.82 -7.54
CA ALA A 40 -35.60 -17.59 -7.11
C ALA A 40 -36.39 -16.72 -8.12
N LEU A 41 -35.79 -15.66 -8.65
CA LEU A 41 -36.39 -14.83 -9.69
C LEU A 41 -36.62 -15.63 -10.97
N SER A 42 -35.69 -16.50 -11.34
CA SER A 42 -35.82 -17.37 -12.52
C SER A 42 -37.02 -18.31 -12.42
N VAL A 43 -37.23 -18.91 -11.24
CA VAL A 43 -38.41 -19.74 -10.94
C VAL A 43 -39.68 -18.91 -10.95
N ALA A 44 -39.66 -17.70 -10.37
CA ALA A 44 -40.82 -16.83 -10.33
C ALA A 44 -41.25 -16.37 -11.73
N TRP A 45 -40.31 -16.07 -12.64
CA TRP A 45 -40.62 -15.77 -14.04
C TRP A 45 -41.36 -16.89 -14.74
N MET A 46 -40.96 -18.15 -14.52
CA MET A 46 -41.64 -19.31 -15.12
C MET A 46 -43.06 -19.48 -14.55
N ARG A 47 -43.26 -19.12 -13.28
CA ARG A 47 -44.56 -19.24 -12.59
C ARG A 47 -45.53 -18.10 -12.95
N LEU A 48 -45.06 -16.86 -12.91
CA LEU A 48 -45.88 -15.65 -13.01
C LEU A 48 -45.96 -15.10 -14.43
N GLY A 49 -45.02 -15.47 -15.30
CA GLY A 49 -44.89 -14.95 -16.65
C GLY A 49 -43.95 -13.75 -16.76
N THR A 50 -43.60 -13.42 -18.00
CA THR A 50 -42.55 -12.44 -18.34
C THR A 50 -42.89 -11.01 -18.01
N HIS A 51 -44.18 -10.67 -18.01
CA HIS A 51 -44.68 -9.32 -17.74
C HIS A 51 -44.90 -9.05 -16.24
N ALA A 52 -44.82 -10.09 -15.40
CA ALA A 52 -45.10 -10.00 -13.98
C ALA A 52 -43.84 -9.81 -13.14
N VAL A 53 -42.65 -10.00 -13.70
CA VAL A 53 -41.38 -9.94 -12.97
C VAL A 53 -40.42 -8.99 -13.66
N HIS A 54 -40.05 -7.93 -12.95
CA HIS A 54 -39.14 -6.88 -13.40
C HIS A 54 -37.86 -6.92 -12.58
N VAL A 55 -36.71 -6.88 -13.26
CA VAL A 55 -35.41 -6.94 -12.62
C VAL A 55 -34.54 -5.79 -13.10
N ILE A 56 -34.03 -5.01 -12.15
CA ILE A 56 -33.15 -3.86 -12.36
C ILE A 56 -31.90 -4.07 -11.50
N VAL A 57 -30.72 -4.10 -12.11
CA VAL A 57 -29.47 -4.29 -11.36
C VAL A 57 -28.38 -3.36 -11.87
N ASP A 58 -27.31 -3.19 -11.11
CA ASP A 58 -26.08 -2.63 -11.66
C ASP A 58 -25.17 -3.77 -12.13
N VAL A 59 -24.62 -3.63 -13.34
CA VAL A 59 -23.73 -4.63 -13.94
C VAL A 59 -22.26 -4.23 -13.83
N GLU A 60 -21.95 -3.12 -13.17
CA GLU A 60 -20.57 -2.71 -12.95
C GLU A 60 -19.78 -3.77 -12.17
N PRO A 61 -18.53 -4.09 -12.57
CA PRO A 61 -17.68 -5.05 -11.86
C PRO A 61 -17.53 -4.76 -10.36
N GLU A 62 -17.57 -3.48 -9.98
CA GLU A 62 -17.41 -3.04 -8.60
C GLU A 62 -18.53 -3.54 -7.68
N VAL A 63 -19.72 -3.83 -8.23
CA VAL A 63 -20.82 -4.47 -7.51
C VAL A 63 -20.38 -5.82 -6.94
N CYS A 64 -19.75 -6.64 -7.77
CA CYS A 64 -19.21 -7.94 -7.36
C CYS A 64 -18.02 -7.78 -6.40
N ARG A 65 -17.17 -6.76 -6.59
CA ARG A 65 -16.01 -6.51 -5.71
C ARG A 65 -16.40 -6.02 -4.31
N LEU A 66 -17.48 -5.25 -4.22
CA LEU A 66 -18.05 -4.82 -2.93
C LEU A 66 -18.84 -5.94 -2.26
N GLY A 67 -19.22 -6.97 -3.02
CA GLY A 67 -19.93 -8.14 -2.52
C GLY A 67 -21.45 -8.00 -2.50
N TYR A 68 -22.02 -7.11 -3.32
CA TYR A 68 -23.47 -6.97 -3.47
C TYR A 68 -24.11 -8.06 -4.34
N GLY A 69 -23.30 -8.84 -5.06
CA GLY A 69 -23.77 -9.87 -5.97
C GLY A 69 -22.63 -10.68 -6.58
N THR A 70 -22.99 -11.60 -7.45
CA THR A 70 -22.08 -12.53 -8.13
C THR A 70 -22.23 -12.42 -9.64
N LEU A 71 -21.14 -12.67 -10.37
CA LEU A 71 -21.19 -12.74 -11.83
C LEU A 71 -22.10 -13.88 -12.30
N ASP A 72 -22.08 -15.02 -11.59
CA ASP A 72 -22.90 -16.17 -11.91
C ASP A 72 -24.39 -15.91 -11.67
N GLY A 73 -24.75 -15.18 -10.60
CA GLY A 73 -26.10 -14.73 -10.34
C GLY A 73 -26.62 -13.81 -11.44
N LEU A 74 -25.80 -12.83 -11.85
CA LEU A 74 -26.12 -11.93 -12.97
C LEU A 74 -26.34 -12.70 -14.28
N LYS A 75 -25.43 -13.61 -14.63
CA LYS A 75 -25.56 -14.48 -15.82
C LYS A 75 -26.82 -15.33 -15.76
N THR A 76 -27.12 -15.92 -14.60
CA THR A 76 -28.30 -16.79 -14.40
C THR A 76 -29.59 -16.05 -14.74
N VAL A 77 -29.76 -14.84 -14.23
CA VAL A 77 -30.98 -14.03 -14.49
C VAL A 77 -31.06 -13.61 -15.95
N LEU A 78 -29.94 -13.20 -16.56
CA LEU A 78 -29.91 -12.77 -17.95
C LEU A 78 -30.19 -13.92 -18.93
N ASP A 79 -29.59 -15.08 -18.68
CA ASP A 79 -29.84 -16.29 -19.46
C ASP A 79 -31.32 -16.68 -19.40
N GLN A 80 -31.94 -16.57 -18.22
CA GLN A 80 -33.35 -16.86 -18.06
C GLN A 80 -34.23 -15.82 -18.76
N ALA A 81 -33.90 -14.54 -18.63
CA ALA A 81 -34.62 -13.48 -19.32
C ALA A 81 -34.57 -13.65 -20.85
N SER A 82 -33.40 -14.00 -21.40
CA SER A 82 -33.21 -14.28 -22.82
C SER A 82 -34.08 -15.45 -23.31
N LYS A 83 -34.10 -16.57 -22.57
CA LYS A 83 -34.93 -17.74 -22.89
C LYS A 83 -36.43 -17.44 -22.92
N LEU A 84 -36.87 -16.53 -22.06
CA LEU A 84 -38.27 -16.15 -21.94
C LEU A 84 -38.63 -14.92 -22.78
N HIS A 85 -37.68 -14.34 -23.52
CA HIS A 85 -37.85 -13.06 -24.21
C HIS A 85 -38.29 -11.92 -23.28
N ALA A 86 -37.83 -11.96 -22.02
CA ALA A 86 -37.97 -10.89 -21.04
C ALA A 86 -36.74 -9.96 -21.06
N GLN A 87 -36.82 -8.85 -20.32
CA GLN A 87 -35.74 -7.88 -20.21
C GLN A 87 -35.26 -7.75 -18.76
N VAL A 88 -33.96 -7.63 -18.59
CA VAL A 88 -33.32 -7.18 -17.34
C VAL A 88 -32.74 -5.81 -17.62
N CYS A 89 -33.00 -4.87 -16.72
CA CYS A 89 -32.62 -3.49 -16.92
C CYS A 89 -31.46 -3.11 -16.01
N GLN A 90 -30.75 -2.05 -16.40
CA GLN A 90 -29.60 -1.55 -15.67
C GLN A 90 -29.89 -0.21 -15.03
N GLN A 91 -29.54 -0.06 -13.75
CA GLN A 91 -29.44 1.23 -13.09
C GLN A 91 -28.03 1.40 -12.48
N PRO A 92 -27.11 2.08 -13.18
CA PRO A 92 -25.77 2.34 -12.65
C PRO A 92 -25.81 3.10 -11.33
N GLY A 93 -24.97 2.69 -10.38
CA GLY A 93 -24.77 3.39 -9.11
C GLY A 93 -25.89 3.22 -8.09
N VAL A 94 -26.88 2.33 -8.31
CA VAL A 94 -27.90 2.04 -7.29
C VAL A 94 -27.23 1.44 -6.05
N ARG A 95 -27.61 1.92 -4.86
CA ARG A 95 -27.03 1.52 -3.55
C ARG A 95 -28.05 1.01 -2.54
N ILE A 96 -29.33 0.99 -2.94
CA ILE A 96 -30.43 0.45 -2.15
C ILE A 96 -31.01 -0.77 -2.85
N GLY A 97 -31.59 -1.66 -2.07
CA GLY A 97 -32.41 -2.75 -2.54
C GLY A 97 -33.89 -2.40 -2.41
N LEU A 98 -34.67 -2.77 -3.40
CA LEU A 98 -36.12 -2.67 -3.45
C LEU A 98 -36.68 -4.00 -3.95
N LEU A 99 -37.54 -4.62 -3.15
CA LEU A 99 -38.34 -5.77 -3.55
C LEU A 99 -39.82 -5.41 -3.41
N ILE A 100 -40.56 -5.46 -4.50
CA ILE A 100 -42.02 -5.44 -4.49
C ILE A 100 -42.48 -6.86 -4.79
N ALA A 101 -43.14 -7.51 -3.85
CA ALA A 101 -43.74 -8.83 -4.00
C ALA A 101 -45.24 -8.70 -3.72
N ASP A 102 -46.05 -8.73 -4.77
CA ASP A 102 -47.47 -8.40 -4.73
C ASP A 102 -47.73 -7.03 -4.07
N ASN A 103 -48.40 -7.02 -2.92
CA ASN A 103 -48.72 -5.80 -2.16
C ASN A 103 -47.68 -5.49 -1.08
N THR A 104 -46.57 -6.23 -1.02
CA THR A 104 -45.51 -6.00 -0.04
C THR A 104 -44.36 -5.26 -0.72
N THR A 105 -43.93 -4.13 -0.14
CA THR A 105 -42.77 -3.37 -0.59
C THR A 105 -41.71 -3.39 0.49
N ILE A 106 -40.49 -3.78 0.13
CA ILE A 106 -39.34 -3.90 1.03
C ILE A 106 -38.24 -3.02 0.46
N VAL A 107 -37.84 -2.00 1.22
CA VAL A 107 -36.67 -1.18 0.91
C VAL A 107 -35.58 -1.57 1.90
N TYR A 108 -34.40 -1.95 1.40
CA TYR A 108 -33.31 -2.44 2.24
C TYR A 108 -31.96 -1.88 1.83
N SER A 109 -31.00 -1.94 2.75
CA SER A 109 -29.59 -1.64 2.48
C SER A 109 -28.85 -2.97 2.29
N PRO A 110 -28.47 -3.33 1.05
CA PRO A 110 -27.70 -4.53 0.79
C PRO A 110 -26.36 -4.49 1.51
N THR A 111 -25.89 -5.64 1.98
CA THR A 111 -24.65 -5.76 2.73
C THR A 111 -23.43 -5.72 1.80
N PRO A 112 -22.51 -4.75 1.90
CA PRO A 112 -21.22 -4.81 1.22
C PRO A 112 -20.29 -5.81 1.90
N LEU A 113 -20.28 -7.06 1.42
CA LEU A 113 -19.49 -8.15 2.02
C LEU A 113 -17.98 -7.84 2.13
N LEU A 114 -17.45 -6.97 1.26
CA LEU A 114 -16.06 -6.49 1.34
C LEU A 114 -15.77 -5.73 2.66
N ILE A 115 -16.79 -5.13 3.26
CA ILE A 115 -16.69 -4.22 4.40
C ILE A 115 -17.21 -4.87 5.69
N GLU A 116 -18.31 -5.63 5.61
CA GLU A 116 -18.99 -6.25 6.76
C GLU A 116 -19.53 -7.65 6.42
N ALA A 117 -19.72 -8.55 7.39
CA ALA A 117 -20.22 -9.91 7.12
C ALA A 117 -21.71 -9.99 6.78
N GLY A 118 -22.46 -8.92 7.06
CA GLY A 118 -23.91 -8.97 7.18
C GLY A 118 -24.37 -9.52 8.53
N SER A 119 -25.67 -9.38 8.79
CA SER A 119 -26.32 -9.88 10.00
C SER A 119 -27.65 -10.51 9.63
N THR A 120 -27.95 -11.66 10.24
CA THR A 120 -29.26 -12.33 10.19
C THR A 120 -30.10 -12.03 11.42
N GLN A 121 -29.56 -11.26 12.37
CA GLN A 121 -30.19 -10.97 13.64
C GLN A 121 -31.29 -9.91 13.51
N PRO A 122 -32.50 -10.15 14.05
CA PRO A 122 -33.60 -9.18 14.02
C PRO A 122 -33.26 -7.81 14.64
N GLU A 123 -32.38 -7.78 15.64
CA GLU A 123 -31.89 -6.59 16.34
C GLU A 123 -30.96 -5.69 15.50
N HIS A 124 -30.54 -6.16 14.32
CA HIS A 124 -29.77 -5.39 13.34
C HIS A 124 -30.58 -5.18 12.06
N PRO A 125 -31.63 -4.33 12.10
CA PRO A 125 -32.48 -4.09 10.95
C PRO A 125 -31.72 -3.33 9.85
N ASN A 126 -31.88 -3.77 8.61
CA ASN A 126 -31.37 -3.10 7.41
C ASN A 126 -32.49 -2.75 6.42
N ALA A 127 -33.77 -2.96 6.80
CA ALA A 127 -34.91 -2.85 5.89
C ALA A 127 -36.15 -2.23 6.53
N ILE A 128 -36.97 -1.63 5.67
CA ILE A 128 -38.33 -1.16 5.94
C ILE A 128 -39.28 -1.95 5.05
N GLN A 129 -40.27 -2.56 5.67
CA GLN A 129 -41.33 -3.33 5.02
C GLN A 129 -42.67 -2.58 5.12
N LEU A 130 -43.35 -2.45 3.99
CA LEU A 130 -44.66 -1.84 3.83
C LEU A 130 -45.63 -2.88 3.24
N HIS A 131 -46.87 -2.90 3.73
CA HIS A 131 -47.94 -3.77 3.22
C HIS A 131 -48.79 -3.09 2.13
N SER A 132 -48.18 -2.15 1.41
CA SER A 132 -48.74 -1.47 0.25
C SER A 132 -47.60 -1.09 -0.69
N ILE A 133 -47.91 -0.90 -1.97
CA ILE A 133 -46.99 -0.29 -2.93
C ILE A 133 -47.22 1.23 -2.90
N PRO A 134 -46.23 2.06 -2.49
CA PRO A 134 -46.35 3.51 -2.61
C PRO A 134 -46.49 3.92 -4.08
N ASN A 135 -47.40 4.85 -4.39
CA ASN A 135 -47.74 5.22 -5.76
C ASN A 135 -46.52 5.78 -6.51
N GLU A 136 -45.74 6.65 -5.85
CA GLU A 136 -44.55 7.28 -6.44
C GLU A 136 -43.49 6.23 -6.81
N ILE A 137 -43.30 5.20 -5.96
CA ILE A 137 -42.39 4.09 -6.26
C ILE A 137 -42.94 3.24 -7.41
N ALA A 138 -44.27 3.04 -7.47
CA ALA A 138 -44.88 2.30 -8.58
C ALA A 138 -44.70 3.02 -9.92
N GLU A 139 -44.82 4.36 -9.94
CA GLU A 139 -44.55 5.21 -11.10
C GLU A 139 -43.09 5.12 -11.54
N ASP A 140 -42.14 5.33 -10.62
CA ASP A 140 -40.70 5.27 -10.91
C ASP A 140 -40.27 3.91 -11.49
N MET A 141 -40.88 2.82 -11.01
CA MET A 141 -40.64 1.45 -11.46
C MET A 141 -41.47 1.06 -12.71
N GLY A 142 -42.34 1.93 -13.22
CA GLY A 142 -43.12 1.72 -14.44
C GLY A 142 -44.23 0.67 -14.31
N LEU A 143 -44.91 0.58 -13.17
CA LEU A 143 -45.95 -0.43 -12.88
C LEU A 143 -47.37 -0.06 -13.32
N GLU A 144 -47.57 1.07 -14.01
CA GLU A 144 -48.90 1.54 -14.42
C GLU A 144 -49.51 0.77 -15.62
N ALA A 145 -50.84 0.66 -15.62
CA ALA A 145 -51.65 -0.13 -16.57
C ALA A 145 -51.82 0.49 -17.98
N SER A 146 -51.22 1.64 -18.28
CA SER A 146 -51.53 2.44 -19.47
C SER A 146 -50.69 2.13 -20.73
N GLY A 147 -49.81 1.11 -20.68
CA GLY A 147 -49.11 0.62 -21.87
C GLY A 147 -47.99 1.54 -22.39
N LYS A 148 -47.64 2.60 -21.67
CA LYS A 148 -46.38 3.34 -21.81
C LYS A 148 -45.54 3.13 -20.56
N TYR A 149 -44.44 2.40 -20.71
CA TYR A 149 -43.43 2.18 -19.67
C TYR A 149 -42.57 3.45 -19.49
N ASP A 150 -43.17 4.54 -19.02
CA ASP A 150 -42.42 5.75 -18.66
C ASP A 150 -41.81 5.53 -17.26
N ARG A 151 -40.78 4.69 -17.22
CA ARG A 151 -40.01 4.40 -16.01
C ARG A 151 -38.88 5.42 -15.90
N SER A 152 -38.61 5.94 -14.70
CA SER A 152 -37.49 6.86 -14.45
C SER A 152 -36.21 6.12 -14.05
N ILE A 153 -36.35 4.87 -13.58
CA ILE A 153 -35.26 4.01 -13.12
C ILE A 153 -35.16 2.77 -13.99
N GLY A 154 -33.94 2.36 -14.34
CA GLY A 154 -33.71 1.16 -15.13
C GLY A 154 -34.23 1.28 -16.57
N GLU A 155 -34.05 2.44 -17.20
CA GLU A 155 -34.50 2.71 -18.58
C GLU A 155 -33.77 1.85 -19.62
N LYS A 156 -32.49 1.53 -19.37
CA LYS A 156 -31.64 0.79 -20.30
C LYS A 156 -31.74 -0.72 -20.03
N SER A 157 -32.07 -1.51 -21.06
CA SER A 157 -31.89 -2.97 -20.99
C SER A 157 -30.42 -3.33 -20.99
N ILE A 158 -30.02 -4.33 -20.20
CA ILE A 158 -28.66 -4.87 -20.21
C ILE A 158 -28.42 -5.56 -21.56
N SER A 159 -27.31 -5.23 -22.20
CA SER A 159 -26.88 -5.87 -23.45
C SER A 159 -25.84 -6.97 -23.19
N SER A 160 -25.62 -7.84 -24.18
CA SER A 160 -24.55 -8.85 -24.11
C SER A 160 -23.17 -8.22 -24.00
N GLU A 161 -22.94 -7.06 -24.64
CA GLU A 161 -21.67 -6.33 -24.58
C GLU A 161 -21.37 -5.82 -23.16
N ASP A 162 -22.39 -5.34 -22.43
CA ASP A 162 -22.23 -4.89 -21.05
C ASP A 162 -21.71 -6.04 -20.15
N ILE A 163 -22.16 -7.27 -20.40
CA ILE A 163 -21.73 -8.46 -19.64
C ILE A 163 -20.35 -8.94 -20.03
N GLU A 164 -20.03 -8.98 -21.32
CA GLU A 164 -18.69 -9.36 -21.78
C GLU A 164 -17.63 -8.41 -21.20
N LYS A 165 -17.94 -7.11 -21.15
CA LYS A 165 -17.09 -6.11 -20.51
C LYS A 165 -16.90 -6.40 -19.02
N THR A 166 -17.98 -6.65 -18.29
CA THR A 166 -17.92 -6.94 -16.85
C THR A 166 -17.18 -8.25 -16.56
N GLU A 167 -17.43 -9.30 -17.33
CA GLU A 167 -16.75 -10.58 -17.20
C GLU A 167 -15.25 -10.46 -17.48
N SER A 168 -14.86 -9.74 -18.53
CA SER A 168 -13.45 -9.52 -18.85
C SER A 168 -12.73 -8.76 -17.74
N ASP A 169 -13.36 -7.71 -17.20
CA ASP A 169 -12.82 -6.92 -16.09
C ASP A 169 -12.68 -7.74 -14.80
N LEU A 170 -13.68 -8.55 -14.45
CA LEU A 170 -13.62 -9.43 -13.27
C LEU A 170 -12.62 -10.58 -13.43
N LYS A 171 -12.39 -11.07 -14.66
CA LYS A 171 -11.33 -12.06 -14.94
C LYS A 171 -9.93 -11.46 -14.76
N ALA A 172 -9.74 -10.21 -15.21
CA ALA A 172 -8.47 -9.50 -15.04
C ALA A 172 -8.23 -9.08 -13.58
N ASN A 173 -9.29 -8.66 -12.89
CA ASN A 173 -9.25 -8.08 -11.56
C ASN A 173 -10.36 -8.66 -10.66
N PRO A 174 -10.18 -9.91 -10.17
CA PRO A 174 -11.21 -10.62 -9.44
C PRO A 174 -11.50 -9.99 -8.08
N PRO A 175 -12.74 -10.14 -7.55
CA PRO A 175 -13.06 -9.77 -6.18
C PRO A 175 -12.11 -10.41 -5.17
N ALA A 176 -11.70 -9.64 -4.17
CA ALA A 176 -10.92 -10.17 -3.07
C ALA A 176 -11.79 -11.12 -2.23
N LYS A 177 -11.16 -12.10 -1.55
CA LYS A 177 -11.88 -12.90 -0.55
C LYS A 177 -12.30 -11.98 0.60
N PHE A 178 -13.61 -11.78 0.76
CA PHE A 178 -14.18 -10.78 1.65
C PHE A 178 -13.70 -10.88 3.10
N ASP A 179 -13.70 -12.08 3.70
CA ASP A 179 -13.21 -12.27 5.08
C ASP A 179 -11.77 -11.79 5.28
N LEU A 180 -10.90 -12.11 4.32
CA LEU A 180 -9.50 -11.72 4.38
C LEU A 180 -9.34 -10.22 4.09
N ALA A 181 -10.11 -9.65 3.17
CA ALA A 181 -10.10 -8.20 2.91
C ALA A 181 -10.54 -7.40 4.16
N ARG A 182 -11.60 -7.86 4.85
CA ARG A 182 -12.06 -7.30 6.13
C ARG A 182 -10.97 -7.40 7.18
N LYS A 183 -10.30 -8.56 7.29
CA LYS A 183 -9.15 -8.74 8.18
C LYS A 183 -8.01 -7.77 7.86
N VAL A 184 -7.61 -7.63 6.58
CA VAL A 184 -6.56 -6.68 6.15
C VAL A 184 -6.92 -5.26 6.56
N ARG A 185 -8.18 -4.86 6.37
CA ARG A 185 -8.66 -3.52 6.73
C ARG A 185 -8.54 -3.23 8.22
N VAL A 186 -8.94 -4.18 9.07
CA VAL A 186 -8.83 -4.04 10.55
C VAL A 186 -7.37 -3.81 10.95
N PHE A 187 -6.44 -4.67 10.51
CA PHE A 187 -5.02 -4.54 10.86
C PHE A 187 -4.38 -3.27 10.28
N THR A 188 -4.67 -2.95 9.02
CA THR A 188 -4.13 -1.75 8.33
C THR A 188 -4.62 -0.44 8.96
N SER A 189 -5.79 -0.44 9.61
CA SER A 189 -6.29 0.73 10.34
C SER A 189 -5.49 1.04 11.62
N ARG A 190 -4.70 0.09 12.11
CA ARG A 190 -3.98 0.19 13.39
C ARG A 190 -2.48 0.38 13.23
N PHE A 191 -1.87 -0.32 12.28
CA PHE A 191 -0.44 -0.23 12.02
C PHE A 191 -0.08 -0.45 10.55
N GLN A 192 1.15 -0.10 10.21
CA GLN A 192 1.73 -0.29 8.89
C GLN A 192 3.24 -0.57 9.01
N PHE A 193 3.83 -1.19 7.99
CA PHE A 193 5.27 -1.38 7.92
C PHE A 193 5.99 -0.06 7.68
N VAL A 194 7.20 0.04 8.19
CA VAL A 194 8.07 1.20 7.98
C VAL A 194 9.52 0.79 7.74
N GLU A 195 10.08 1.29 6.65
CA GLU A 195 11.51 1.23 6.37
C GLU A 195 12.12 2.57 6.76
N PHE A 196 13.02 2.54 7.75
CA PHE A 196 13.66 3.73 8.30
C PHE A 196 15.19 3.63 8.16
N GLU A 197 15.71 4.34 7.15
CA GLU A 197 17.10 4.25 6.72
C GLU A 197 17.83 5.58 6.88
N MET A 198 19.13 5.50 7.18
CA MET A 198 20.03 6.66 7.24
C MET A 198 21.31 6.26 6.54
N THR A 199 21.65 6.98 5.47
CA THR A 199 22.73 6.65 4.56
C THR A 199 23.75 7.80 4.52
N GLY A 200 24.98 7.50 4.07
CA GLY A 200 26.01 8.52 3.83
C GLY A 200 26.64 9.20 5.05
N CYS A 201 26.11 9.00 6.26
CA CYS A 201 26.56 9.72 7.47
C CYS A 201 27.85 9.16 8.11
N MET A 202 28.33 7.99 7.69
CA MET A 202 29.54 7.33 8.22
C MET A 202 30.75 7.63 7.32
N ILE A 203 31.22 8.88 7.32
CA ILE A 203 32.34 9.34 6.48
C ILE A 203 33.65 8.72 6.96
N SER A 204 33.81 8.50 8.27
CA SER A 204 34.98 7.84 8.87
C SER A 204 35.27 6.44 8.32
N ARG A 205 34.30 5.82 7.62
CA ARG A 205 34.46 4.51 6.98
C ARG A 205 34.81 4.59 5.50
N LYS A 206 34.77 5.78 4.91
CA LYS A 206 35.12 5.95 3.49
C LYS A 206 36.63 5.88 3.33
N LYS A 207 37.05 5.14 2.31
CA LYS A 207 38.46 5.02 1.91
C LYS A 207 38.64 5.59 0.52
N VAL A 208 39.76 6.25 0.31
CA VAL A 208 40.15 6.73 -1.02
C VAL A 208 40.74 5.57 -1.81
N PRO A 209 40.28 5.33 -3.06
CA PRO A 209 40.86 4.31 -3.92
C PRO A 209 42.29 4.69 -4.34
N ILE A 210 43.16 3.69 -4.45
CA ILE A 210 44.54 3.89 -4.92
C ILE A 210 44.51 4.12 -6.44
N PRO A 211 45.12 5.19 -6.98
CA PRO A 211 45.28 5.36 -8.43
C PRO A 211 45.96 4.15 -9.08
N SER A 212 45.40 3.66 -10.19
CA SER A 212 45.87 2.44 -10.89
C SER A 212 47.34 2.51 -11.31
N ASN A 213 47.81 3.70 -11.66
CA ASN A 213 49.20 3.97 -12.05
C ASN A 213 50.20 3.99 -10.87
N LEU A 214 49.70 4.07 -9.62
CA LEU A 214 50.50 4.01 -8.39
C LEU A 214 50.46 2.64 -7.70
N VAL A 215 49.59 1.72 -8.13
CA VAL A 215 49.46 0.36 -7.55
C VAL A 215 50.78 -0.42 -7.62
N GLY A 216 51.55 -0.27 -8.70
CA GLY A 216 52.85 -0.96 -8.87
C GLY A 216 53.95 -0.51 -7.89
N LEU A 217 53.80 0.68 -7.29
CA LEU A 217 54.68 1.23 -6.25
C LEU A 217 54.26 0.79 -4.85
N ALA A 218 53.03 0.30 -4.69
CA ALA A 218 52.44 -0.18 -3.45
C ALA A 218 52.77 -1.66 -3.13
N ASN A 219 53.79 -2.26 -3.74
CA ASN A 219 54.22 -3.64 -3.45
C ASN A 219 55.34 -3.75 -2.40
N ASP A 220 55.85 -2.62 -1.90
CA ASP A 220 56.75 -2.58 -0.74
C ASP A 220 55.93 -2.56 0.56
N ARG A 221 56.22 -3.49 1.48
CA ARG A 221 55.50 -3.65 2.77
C ARG A 221 55.52 -2.39 3.63
N ASN A 222 56.59 -1.58 3.58
CA ASN A 222 56.67 -0.34 4.35
C ASN A 222 55.77 0.75 3.77
N LEU A 223 55.74 0.86 2.43
CA LEU A 223 54.87 1.78 1.72
C LEU A 223 53.41 1.37 1.86
N GLN A 224 53.05 0.07 1.83
CA GLN A 224 51.67 -0.40 2.03
C GLN A 224 51.05 0.04 3.35
N ASN A 225 51.80 -0.05 4.46
CA ASN A 225 51.31 0.38 5.76
C ASN A 225 51.11 1.91 5.81
N GLN A 226 51.98 2.68 5.14
CA GLN A 226 51.81 4.13 4.98
C GLN A 226 50.61 4.47 4.08
N PHE A 227 50.45 3.76 2.96
CA PHE A 227 49.28 3.87 2.08
C PHE A 227 47.97 3.62 2.86
N HIS A 228 47.89 2.53 3.63
CA HIS A 228 46.69 2.21 4.41
C HIS A 228 46.37 3.24 5.51
N ALA A 229 47.38 3.88 6.12
CA ALA A 229 47.19 4.91 7.12
C ALA A 229 46.69 6.25 6.54
N HIS A 230 47.11 6.60 5.32
CA HIS A 230 46.77 7.89 4.69
C HIS A 230 45.50 7.87 3.82
N PHE A 231 45.01 6.69 3.42
CA PHE A 231 43.76 6.56 2.65
C PHE A 231 42.47 6.49 3.50
N ASP A 232 42.59 6.46 4.83
CA ASP A 232 41.45 6.72 5.71
C ASP A 232 41.14 8.22 5.66
N LEU A 233 39.98 8.60 5.10
CA LEU A 233 39.60 10.00 4.82
C LEU A 233 39.64 10.91 6.06
N ILE A 234 39.35 10.35 7.23
CA ILE A 234 39.31 11.04 8.52
C ILE A 234 39.72 10.04 9.61
N ASN A 235 40.57 10.45 10.55
CA ASN A 235 40.78 9.69 11.79
C ASN A 235 39.47 9.67 12.60
N ARG A 236 39.00 8.47 13.00
CA ARG A 236 37.66 8.15 13.57
C ARG A 236 37.10 9.08 14.68
N ASN A 237 37.87 10.03 15.21
CA ASN A 237 37.53 10.86 16.37
C ASN A 237 37.62 12.39 16.12
N THR A 238 37.64 12.92 14.89
CA THR A 238 38.13 14.31 14.69
C THR A 238 37.14 15.37 14.20
N ILE A 239 35.96 15.04 13.67
CA ILE A 239 35.06 16.08 13.14
C ILE A 239 33.78 16.20 13.96
N GLU A 240 33.72 17.28 14.74
CA GLU A 240 32.57 17.72 15.51
C GLU A 240 31.97 18.96 14.86
N VAL A 241 30.73 18.88 14.40
CA VAL A 241 30.02 20.05 13.89
C VAL A 241 29.26 20.69 15.04
N LYS A 242 29.73 21.87 15.47
CA LYS A 242 29.03 22.67 16.48
C LYS A 242 27.93 23.48 15.81
N VAL A 243 26.70 23.23 16.21
CA VAL A 243 25.53 24.01 15.78
C VAL A 243 24.83 24.52 17.02
N ASP A 244 24.82 25.83 17.19
CA ASP A 244 24.35 26.51 18.40
C ASP A 244 24.98 25.94 19.69
N LYS A 245 24.19 25.27 20.54
CA LYS A 245 24.59 24.61 21.79
C LYS A 245 24.77 23.09 21.64
N ARG A 246 24.62 22.55 20.43
CA ARG A 246 24.63 21.10 20.14
C ARG A 246 25.91 20.72 19.40
N ILE A 247 26.42 19.53 19.70
CA ILE A 247 27.58 18.94 19.02
C ILE A 247 27.07 17.76 18.19
N LEU A 248 27.13 17.91 16.87
CA LEU A 248 26.75 16.88 15.91
C LEU A 248 27.98 16.06 15.50
N THR A 249 27.87 14.76 15.67
CA THR A 249 28.86 13.73 15.32
C THR A 249 28.16 12.54 14.67
N GLU A 250 28.90 11.71 13.93
CA GLU A 250 28.39 10.44 13.36
C GLU A 250 27.71 9.57 14.45
N ASN A 251 28.30 9.52 15.64
CA ASN A 251 27.77 8.77 16.78
C ASN A 251 26.49 9.38 17.34
N SER A 252 26.40 10.71 17.43
CA SER A 252 25.18 11.36 17.90
C SER A 252 23.99 11.15 16.96
N LEU A 253 24.21 11.24 15.63
CA LEU A 253 23.18 10.99 14.62
C LEU A 253 22.73 9.53 14.66
N ARG A 254 23.69 8.60 14.78
CA ARG A 254 23.38 7.18 14.96
C ARG A 254 22.55 6.91 16.22
N LYS A 255 22.94 7.49 17.37
CA LYS A 255 22.19 7.35 18.62
C LYS A 255 20.78 7.90 18.48
N LYS A 256 20.62 9.11 17.93
CA LYS A 256 19.30 9.71 17.68
C LYS A 256 18.43 8.82 16.78
N LYS A 257 19.00 8.23 15.73
CA LYS A 257 18.30 7.24 14.90
C LYS A 257 17.88 6.01 15.71
N ASP A 258 18.80 5.43 16.49
CA ASP A 258 18.53 4.24 17.30
C ASP A 258 17.44 4.54 18.36
N ASP A 259 17.43 5.73 18.96
CA ASP A 259 16.43 6.19 19.92
C ASP A 259 15.05 6.34 19.25
N ILE A 260 14.98 6.96 18.07
CA ILE A 260 13.74 7.05 17.27
C ILE A 260 13.20 5.65 16.97
N ARG A 261 14.07 4.73 16.51
CA ARG A 261 13.68 3.35 16.23
C ARG A 261 13.10 2.69 17.49
N ASN A 262 13.83 2.75 18.61
CA ASN A 262 13.44 2.04 19.82
C ASN A 262 12.18 2.64 20.47
N ARG A 263 11.92 3.94 20.29
CA ARG A 263 10.76 4.63 20.85
C ARG A 263 9.47 4.36 20.07
N PHE A 264 9.54 4.31 18.75
CA PHE A 264 8.35 4.33 17.89
C PHE A 264 8.11 3.03 17.12
N LEU A 265 9.16 2.27 16.82
CA LEU A 265 9.09 1.13 15.92
C LEU A 265 9.06 -0.19 16.69
N ILE A 266 8.21 -1.11 16.22
CA ILE A 266 8.07 -2.44 16.78
C ILE A 266 8.72 -3.42 15.78
N PRO A 267 9.82 -4.09 16.16
CA PRO A 267 10.48 -5.04 15.29
C PRO A 267 9.70 -6.36 15.22
N LEU A 268 9.31 -6.76 14.02
CA LEU A 268 8.73 -8.07 13.73
C LEU A 268 9.81 -8.97 13.14
N LYS A 269 10.23 -9.99 13.90
CA LYS A 269 11.34 -10.88 13.54
C LYS A 269 11.09 -11.54 12.18
N GLY A 270 11.93 -11.23 11.19
CA GLY A 270 11.84 -11.77 9.83
C GLY A 270 10.91 -11.00 8.88
N TYR A 271 10.16 -10.01 9.38
CA TYR A 271 9.20 -9.22 8.58
C TYR A 271 9.54 -7.72 8.50
N GLY A 272 10.44 -7.24 9.36
CA GLY A 272 10.87 -5.83 9.36
C GLY A 272 10.32 -5.07 10.56
N ASN A 273 10.04 -3.78 10.40
CA ASN A 273 9.53 -2.94 11.48
C ASN A 273 8.13 -2.44 11.14
N VAL A 274 7.29 -2.35 12.16
CA VAL A 274 5.96 -1.72 12.07
C VAL A 274 5.86 -0.53 12.99
N ILE A 275 4.93 0.35 12.68
CA ILE A 275 4.57 1.51 13.50
C ILE A 275 3.05 1.55 13.68
N LEU A 276 2.61 1.85 14.90
CA LEU A 276 1.20 2.12 15.19
C LEU A 276 0.81 3.49 14.61
N HIS A 277 -0.34 3.60 13.95
CA HIS A 277 -0.80 4.87 13.38
C HIS A 277 -0.91 5.98 14.43
N ALA A 278 -1.28 5.63 15.67
CA ALA A 278 -1.34 6.57 16.79
C ALA A 278 -0.01 7.27 17.08
N ASN A 279 1.12 6.65 16.74
CA ASN A 279 2.46 7.19 16.98
C ASN A 279 3.10 7.81 15.73
N LYS A 280 2.41 7.77 14.58
CA LYS A 280 2.98 8.14 13.28
C LYS A 280 3.38 9.60 13.22
N ASP A 281 2.55 10.51 13.73
CA ASP A 281 2.82 11.95 13.68
C ASP A 281 4.05 12.30 14.53
N GLN A 282 4.11 11.80 15.77
CA GLN A 282 5.27 11.99 16.65
C GLN A 282 6.55 11.37 16.08
N PHE A 283 6.45 10.24 15.39
CA PHE A 283 7.59 9.63 14.70
C PHE A 283 8.08 10.50 13.54
N LEU A 284 7.18 11.05 12.73
CA LEU A 284 7.54 11.93 11.62
C LEU A 284 8.18 13.22 12.11
N GLU A 285 7.68 13.82 13.20
CA GLU A 285 8.31 14.98 13.85
C GLU A 285 9.75 14.67 14.27
N ALA A 286 9.97 13.55 14.96
CA ALA A 286 11.30 13.14 15.40
C ALA A 286 12.25 12.83 14.22
N VAL A 287 11.73 12.24 13.13
CA VAL A 287 12.49 12.00 11.90
C VAL A 287 12.86 13.31 11.21
N ASP A 288 11.97 14.29 11.17
CA ASP A 288 12.25 15.58 10.56
C ASP A 288 13.29 16.38 11.37
N GLU A 289 13.28 16.26 12.70
CA GLU A 289 14.39 16.76 13.51
C GLU A 289 15.71 16.04 13.22
N LEU A 290 15.69 14.72 12.97
CA LEU A 290 16.90 13.98 12.56
C LEU A 290 17.39 14.43 11.17
N LYS A 291 16.49 14.65 10.21
CA LYS A 291 16.84 15.17 8.88
C LYS A 291 17.54 16.53 8.99
N LYS A 292 17.00 17.44 9.79
CA LYS A 292 17.62 18.75 10.05
C LYS A 292 19.02 18.61 10.63
N ASP A 293 19.20 17.76 11.64
CA ASP A 293 20.52 17.50 12.22
C ASP A 293 21.49 16.90 11.17
N VAL A 294 21.02 16.03 10.27
CA VAL A 294 21.84 15.46 9.18
C VAL A 294 22.24 16.54 8.16
N GLU A 295 21.32 17.42 7.75
CA GLU A 295 21.61 18.53 6.83
C GLU A 295 22.60 19.55 7.43
N GLU A 296 22.44 19.85 8.72
CA GLU A 296 23.36 20.71 9.46
C GLU A 296 24.75 20.07 9.56
N TYR A 297 24.81 18.78 9.89
CA TYR A 297 26.06 18.01 9.91
C TYR A 297 26.73 17.99 8.53
N GLN A 298 25.96 17.73 7.47
CA GLN A 298 26.43 17.75 6.08
C GLN A 298 27.05 19.09 5.69
N ARG A 299 26.41 20.20 6.08
CA ARG A 299 26.89 21.56 5.79
C ARG A 299 28.16 21.90 6.57
N GLY A 300 28.21 21.52 7.85
CA GLY A 300 29.34 21.80 8.72
C GLY A 300 30.58 21.00 8.33
N ILE A 301 30.42 19.71 8.05
CA ILE A 301 31.56 18.82 7.76
C ILE A 301 32.19 19.12 6.40
N LYS A 302 31.46 19.70 5.43
CA LYS A 302 31.97 19.95 4.07
C LYS A 302 33.32 20.70 4.08
N LYS A 303 33.43 21.78 4.85
CA LYS A 303 34.65 22.61 4.89
C LYS A 303 35.80 21.91 5.61
N ASP A 304 35.52 21.34 6.78
CA ASP A 304 36.53 20.67 7.59
C ASP A 304 37.05 19.41 6.90
N LEU A 305 36.15 18.66 6.23
CA LEU A 305 36.50 17.51 5.43
C LEU A 305 37.40 17.88 4.26
N GLN A 306 37.10 18.95 3.51
CA GLN A 306 37.96 19.39 2.42
C GLN A 306 39.38 19.72 2.93
N LYS A 307 39.47 20.43 4.05
CA LYS A 307 40.77 20.76 4.66
C LYS A 307 41.54 19.51 5.07
N HIS A 308 40.88 18.53 5.68
CA HIS A 308 41.52 17.26 6.04
C HIS A 308 41.94 16.45 4.81
N MET A 309 41.13 16.44 3.75
CA MET A 309 41.46 15.80 2.48
C MET A 309 42.70 16.43 1.84
N ASP A 310 42.76 17.76 1.78
CA ASP A 310 43.88 18.48 1.19
C ASP A 310 45.18 18.23 1.98
N GLN A 311 45.11 18.25 3.32
CA GLN A 311 46.26 17.94 4.19
C GLN A 311 46.74 16.49 4.06
N ASN A 312 45.82 15.54 3.97
CA ASN A 312 46.15 14.12 3.79
C ASN A 312 46.74 13.88 2.39
N ALA A 313 46.21 14.54 1.35
CA ALA A 313 46.74 14.49 0.00
C ALA A 313 48.17 15.05 -0.07
N GLU A 314 48.44 16.20 0.54
CA GLU A 314 49.79 16.78 0.62
C GLU A 314 50.76 15.83 1.34
N SER A 315 50.36 15.29 2.50
CA SER A 315 51.18 14.33 3.25
C SER A 315 51.48 13.07 2.43
N LEU A 316 50.51 12.58 1.66
CA LEU A 316 50.68 11.41 0.80
C LEU A 316 51.61 11.71 -0.39
N VAL A 317 51.51 12.90 -1.00
CA VAL A 317 52.46 13.34 -2.04
C VAL A 317 53.88 13.33 -1.49
N GLU A 318 54.11 13.89 -0.30
CA GLU A 318 55.43 13.94 0.32
C GLU A 318 55.98 12.53 0.63
N ALA A 319 55.13 11.64 1.12
CA ALA A 319 55.51 10.26 1.43
C ALA A 319 55.87 9.45 0.17
N LEU A 320 55.15 9.66 -0.94
CA LEU A 320 55.32 8.87 -2.17
C LEU A 320 56.34 9.44 -3.14
N LEU A 321 56.62 10.74 -3.09
CA LEU A 321 57.54 11.41 -4.01
C LEU A 321 58.91 10.70 -4.12
N PRO A 322 59.57 10.23 -3.04
CA PRO A 322 60.84 9.51 -3.15
C PRO A 322 60.74 8.22 -3.97
N ALA A 323 59.67 7.45 -3.79
CA ALA A 323 59.46 6.19 -4.50
C ALA A 323 59.13 6.44 -5.99
N VAL A 324 58.31 7.45 -6.27
CA VAL A 324 57.91 7.85 -7.63
C VAL A 324 59.11 8.42 -8.41
N LEU A 325 60.04 9.13 -7.75
CA LEU A 325 61.27 9.61 -8.39
C LEU A 325 62.23 8.48 -8.78
N GLN A 326 62.32 7.42 -7.96
CA GLN A 326 63.14 6.25 -8.27
C GLN A 326 62.54 5.39 -9.38
N ARG A 327 61.20 5.33 -9.44
CA ARG A 327 60.47 4.52 -10.40
C ARG A 327 59.23 5.30 -10.90
N PRO A 328 59.41 6.19 -11.89
CA PRO A 328 58.29 6.97 -12.42
C PRO A 328 57.26 6.04 -13.10
N PRO A 329 55.95 6.24 -12.85
CA PRO A 329 54.89 5.58 -13.61
C PRO A 329 55.07 5.77 -15.11
N ASP A 330 54.80 4.71 -15.89
CA ASP A 330 55.00 4.76 -17.35
C ASP A 330 54.08 5.79 -18.03
N GLU A 331 52.94 6.11 -17.41
CA GLU A 331 52.07 7.18 -17.88
C GLU A 331 52.74 8.55 -17.86
N TYR A 332 53.65 8.81 -16.91
CA TYR A 332 54.32 10.11 -16.81
C TYR A 332 55.33 10.28 -17.96
N LYS A 333 55.97 9.18 -18.37
CA LYS A 333 56.92 9.14 -19.51
C LYS A 333 56.26 9.49 -20.83
N LYS A 334 54.94 9.25 -20.98
CA LYS A 334 54.21 9.63 -22.21
C LYS A 334 54.18 11.14 -22.44
N PHE A 335 54.26 11.95 -21.39
CA PHE A 335 54.15 13.40 -21.47
C PHE A 335 55.51 14.11 -21.54
N PHE A 336 56.60 13.51 -21.04
CA PHE A 336 57.90 14.15 -20.91
C PHE A 336 59.08 13.37 -21.51
N GLY A 337 58.87 12.14 -21.99
CA GLY A 337 59.97 11.26 -22.41
C GLY A 337 60.67 10.58 -21.24
N VAL A 338 61.96 10.25 -21.40
CA VAL A 338 62.73 9.44 -20.42
C VAL A 338 63.21 10.28 -19.23
N ASP A 339 63.56 11.54 -19.46
CA ASP A 339 64.02 12.47 -18.42
C ASP A 339 62.91 13.43 -18.02
N ILE A 340 62.23 13.13 -16.90
CA ILE A 340 61.16 13.95 -16.36
C ILE A 340 61.72 14.85 -15.24
N PRO A 341 61.59 16.18 -15.33
CA PRO A 341 61.98 17.07 -14.24
C PRO A 341 61.26 16.72 -12.94
N LYS A 342 61.99 16.84 -11.80
CA LYS A 342 61.46 16.53 -10.47
C LYS A 342 60.18 17.31 -10.12
N ASN A 343 60.09 18.56 -10.56
CA ASN A 343 58.90 19.39 -10.33
C ASN A 343 57.68 18.85 -11.08
N ASP A 344 57.87 18.41 -12.33
CA ASP A 344 56.79 17.85 -13.15
C ASP A 344 56.29 16.51 -12.58
N ILE A 345 57.19 15.65 -12.07
CA ILE A 345 56.79 14.42 -11.35
C ILE A 345 55.96 14.76 -10.12
N LYS A 346 56.34 15.79 -9.36
CA LYS A 346 55.60 16.21 -8.16
C LYS A 346 54.22 16.75 -8.53
N GLU A 347 54.11 17.52 -9.61
CA GLU A 347 52.81 18.05 -10.09
C GLU A 347 51.87 16.94 -10.58
N PHE A 348 52.38 15.97 -11.35
CA PHE A 348 51.58 14.84 -11.81
C PHE A 348 51.12 13.96 -10.65
N LEU A 349 52.01 13.65 -9.69
CA LEU A 349 51.65 12.89 -8.50
C LEU A 349 50.61 13.63 -7.64
N ALA A 350 50.77 14.94 -7.47
CA ALA A 350 49.81 15.76 -6.74
C ALA A 350 48.43 15.79 -7.42
N ARG A 351 48.39 15.86 -8.76
CA ARG A 351 47.15 15.77 -9.52
C ARG A 351 46.47 14.41 -9.35
N ASP A 352 47.20 13.32 -9.55
CA ASP A 352 46.64 11.96 -9.46
C ASP A 352 46.10 11.65 -8.07
N ILE A 353 46.80 12.08 -7.01
CA ILE A 353 46.34 11.94 -5.63
C ILE A 353 45.11 12.81 -5.39
N LYS A 354 45.13 14.09 -5.80
CA LYS A 354 43.99 15.00 -5.63
C LYS A 354 42.73 14.49 -6.34
N ASP A 355 42.89 13.95 -7.54
CA ASP A 355 41.80 13.36 -8.32
C ASP A 355 41.23 12.10 -7.64
N ALA A 356 42.08 11.27 -7.02
CA ALA A 356 41.64 10.11 -6.24
C ALA A 356 40.89 10.50 -4.96
N PHE A 357 41.32 11.55 -4.25
CA PHE A 357 40.60 12.06 -3.08
C PHE A 357 39.24 12.67 -3.47
N GLY A 358 39.15 13.31 -4.63
CA GLY A 358 37.92 13.95 -5.13
C GLY A 358 37.54 15.18 -4.31
N LYS A 359 36.24 15.54 -4.31
CA LYS A 359 35.72 16.67 -3.53
C LYS A 359 34.95 16.20 -2.31
N SER A 360 35.07 16.93 -1.21
CA SER A 360 34.27 16.72 0.00
C SER A 360 32.76 16.71 -0.27
N GLU A 361 32.30 17.52 -1.23
CA GLU A 361 30.90 17.56 -1.70
C GLU A 361 30.38 16.18 -2.15
N ASP A 362 31.18 15.44 -2.93
CA ASP A 362 30.79 14.13 -3.45
C ASP A 362 30.63 13.09 -2.34
N LEU A 363 31.35 13.30 -1.23
CA LEU A 363 31.31 12.42 -0.07
C LEU A 363 30.14 12.73 0.86
N VAL A 364 29.68 13.98 0.91
CA VAL A 364 28.62 14.40 1.83
C VAL A 364 27.24 14.49 1.18
N GLN A 365 27.15 14.64 -0.15
CA GLN A 365 25.87 14.79 -0.87
C GLN A 365 24.89 13.62 -0.70
N ASN A 366 25.41 12.43 -0.36
CA ASN A 366 24.61 11.21 -0.19
C ASN A 366 24.09 11.01 1.24
N MET A 367 24.33 11.97 2.15
CA MET A 367 23.78 11.95 3.50
C MET A 367 22.27 12.17 3.44
N ASN A 368 21.51 11.17 3.86
CA ASN A 368 20.06 11.24 3.80
C ASN A 368 19.41 10.35 4.87
N VAL A 369 18.19 10.71 5.24
CA VAL A 369 17.30 9.92 6.08
C VAL A 369 16.03 9.62 5.28
N LYS A 370 15.78 8.35 5.02
CA LYS A 370 14.64 7.88 4.22
C LYS A 370 13.64 7.16 5.11
N VAL A 371 12.36 7.47 4.91
CA VAL A 371 11.24 6.76 5.52
C VAL A 371 10.29 6.32 4.42
N ILE A 372 9.92 5.05 4.41
CA ILE A 372 8.89 4.50 3.52
C ILE A 372 7.87 3.76 4.36
N PHE A 373 6.59 4.04 4.16
CA PHE A 373 5.50 3.29 4.76
C PHE A 373 4.92 2.30 3.75
N LYS A 374 4.61 1.09 4.22
CA LYS A 374 3.99 0.04 3.41
C LYS A 374 2.80 -0.54 4.17
N ASN A 375 1.66 -0.65 3.50
CA ASN A 375 0.47 -1.27 4.08
C ASN A 375 0.63 -2.79 4.16
N LEU A 376 -0.14 -3.43 5.05
CA LEU A 376 -0.25 -4.88 5.04
C LEU A 376 -0.91 -5.34 3.76
N THR A 377 -0.50 -6.51 3.27
CA THR A 377 -1.12 -7.14 2.12
C THR A 377 -1.92 -8.37 2.53
N TYR A 378 -2.73 -8.85 1.59
CA TYR A 378 -3.44 -10.11 1.69
C TYR A 378 -2.51 -11.29 2.01
N GLU A 379 -1.34 -11.32 1.38
CA GLU A 379 -0.32 -12.36 1.56
C GLU A 379 0.26 -12.32 2.98
N SER A 380 0.46 -11.12 3.55
CA SER A 380 0.96 -10.97 4.92
C SER A 380 0.02 -11.62 5.94
N LEU A 381 -1.30 -11.48 5.77
CA LEU A 381 -2.28 -12.03 6.72
C LEU A 381 -2.64 -13.50 6.50
N LYS A 382 -2.22 -14.08 5.38
CA LYS A 382 -2.27 -15.53 5.16
C LYS A 382 -1.14 -16.28 5.85
N ASP A 383 -0.06 -15.59 6.17
CA ASP A 383 1.06 -16.17 6.89
C ASP A 383 0.73 -16.27 8.39
N GLU A 384 0.44 -17.49 8.86
CA GLU A 384 0.11 -17.74 10.27
C GLU A 384 1.26 -17.35 11.20
N LYS A 385 2.50 -17.51 10.74
CA LYS A 385 3.69 -17.15 11.51
C LYS A 385 3.83 -15.63 11.63
N PHE A 386 3.43 -14.88 10.60
CA PHE A 386 3.34 -13.43 10.70
C PHE A 386 2.34 -13.02 11.80
N LEU A 387 1.16 -13.62 11.82
CA LEU A 387 0.12 -13.32 12.81
C LEU A 387 0.57 -13.65 14.24
N GLU A 388 1.25 -14.79 14.42
CA GLU A 388 1.82 -15.20 15.71
C GLU A 388 2.84 -14.15 16.21
N ILE A 389 3.84 -13.81 15.39
CA ILE A 389 4.87 -12.83 15.75
C ILE A 389 4.27 -11.43 15.98
N ALA A 390 3.26 -11.04 15.20
CA ALA A 390 2.56 -9.78 15.37
C ALA A 390 1.84 -9.73 16.73
N ARG A 391 1.15 -10.81 17.14
CA ARG A 391 0.49 -10.92 18.45
C ARG A 391 1.49 -10.89 19.60
N GLU A 392 2.59 -11.63 19.49
CA GLU A 392 3.66 -11.63 20.51
C GLU A 392 4.29 -10.25 20.69
N SER A 393 4.53 -9.55 19.58
CA SER A 393 5.22 -8.24 19.59
C SER A 393 4.29 -7.07 19.91
N MET A 394 2.97 -7.26 19.76
CA MET A 394 1.95 -6.23 19.97
C MET A 394 0.78 -6.84 20.77
N PRO A 395 0.85 -6.82 22.12
CA PRO A 395 -0.13 -7.52 22.98
C PRO A 395 -1.58 -7.06 22.82
N ASN A 396 -1.81 -5.82 22.35
CA ASN A 396 -3.15 -5.30 22.09
C ASN A 396 -3.74 -5.74 20.74
N VAL A 397 -3.03 -6.60 19.98
CA VAL A 397 -3.53 -7.13 18.70
C VAL A 397 -4.75 -8.04 18.86
N ASP A 398 -4.93 -8.63 20.03
CA ASP A 398 -6.09 -9.49 20.28
C ASP A 398 -7.41 -8.69 20.27
N ILE A 399 -7.39 -7.41 20.66
CA ILE A 399 -8.54 -6.49 20.48
C ILE A 399 -8.90 -6.36 18.99
N PHE A 400 -7.92 -6.46 18.08
CA PHE A 400 -8.16 -6.40 16.64
C PHE A 400 -8.77 -7.71 16.12
N HIS A 401 -8.46 -8.83 16.79
CA HIS A 401 -9.14 -10.09 16.52
C HIS A 401 -10.58 -10.05 16.99
N ASP A 402 -10.84 -9.46 18.17
CA ASP A 402 -12.19 -9.27 18.70
C ASP A 402 -13.02 -8.31 17.85
N GLU A 403 -12.46 -7.20 17.35
CA GLU A 403 -13.12 -6.30 16.39
C GLU A 403 -13.45 -7.01 15.06
N TYR A 404 -12.55 -7.88 14.59
CA TYR A 404 -12.79 -8.72 13.42
C TYR A 404 -13.88 -9.78 13.67
N ASP A 405 -13.86 -10.43 14.83
CA ASP A 405 -14.82 -11.45 15.21
C ASP A 405 -16.21 -10.83 15.50
N ALA A 406 -16.28 -9.63 16.08
CA ALA A 406 -17.52 -8.88 16.23
C ALA A 406 -18.10 -8.41 14.89
N ALA A 407 -17.26 -8.25 13.87
CA ALA A 407 -17.67 -7.95 12.50
C ALA A 407 -17.97 -9.20 11.66
N LYS A 408 -17.76 -10.42 12.20
CA LYS A 408 -18.31 -11.65 11.61
C LYS A 408 -19.77 -11.77 11.98
N ALA A 409 -20.59 -12.29 11.06
CA ALA A 409 -21.91 -12.76 11.40
C ALA A 409 -21.74 -13.84 12.49
N VAL A 410 -22.37 -13.62 13.64
CA VAL A 410 -22.48 -14.65 14.67
C VAL A 410 -23.46 -15.69 14.11
N ASP A 411 -22.93 -16.69 13.42
CA ASP A 411 -23.70 -17.91 13.12
C ASP A 411 -23.95 -18.60 14.48
N GLN A 412 -25.15 -18.43 15.02
CA GLN A 412 -25.70 -19.27 16.09
C GLN A 412 -26.95 -19.97 15.63
#